data_AF-A0A060C731-F1
#
_entry.id   AF-A0A060C731-F1
#
_cell.length_a   1.000
_cell.length_b   1.000
_cell.length_c   1.000
_cell.angle_alpha   90.00
_cell.angle_beta   90.00
_cell.angle_gamma   90.00
#
_symmetry.space_group_name_H-M   'P 1'
#
loop_
_entity.id
_entity.type
_entity.pdbx_description
1 polymer ?
#
loop_
_entity_poly.entity_id
_entity_poly.type
_entity_poly.pdbx_seq_one_letter_code
_entity_poly.pdbx_strand_id
1 'polypeptide(L)'
;MTTLTNNEIVAQFYWNLRAIKEAAGVTPRCWRPPYGDVDDRVRAIAHQMGMSTIIWDSDSFDWGLLLLLMISLALILKTLWMASLSSWIF
;
A
#
# COMPACT_ATOMS: atom_id res chain seq x y z
N MET A 1 0.78 -10.89 -3.13
CA MET A 1 1.27 -12.15 -2.55
C MET A 1 0.62 -13.38 -3.16
N THR A 2 -0.64 -13.34 -3.56
CA THR A 2 -1.35 -14.53 -4.05
C THR A 2 -0.81 -15.07 -5.38
N THR A 3 -0.19 -14.22 -6.19
CA THR A 3 0.47 -14.59 -7.45
C THR A 3 1.79 -15.34 -7.28
N LEU A 4 2.36 -15.39 -6.07
CA LEU A 4 3.64 -16.04 -5.79
C LEU A 4 3.47 -17.52 -5.45
N THR A 5 4.48 -18.32 -5.81
CA THR A 5 4.59 -19.72 -5.37
C THR A 5 4.88 -19.82 -3.88
N ASN A 6 4.64 -20.99 -3.29
CA ASN A 6 4.85 -21.20 -1.85
C ASN A 6 6.29 -20.94 -1.42
N ASN A 7 7.26 -21.38 -2.23
CA ASN A 7 8.69 -21.19 -1.94
C ASN A 7 9.07 -19.70 -1.98
N GLU A 8 8.53 -18.95 -2.93
CA GLU A 8 8.74 -17.50 -3.01
C GLU A 8 8.14 -16.78 -1.80
N ILE A 9 6.96 -17.19 -1.35
CA ILE A 9 6.33 -16.62 -0.14
C ILE A 9 7.19 -16.88 1.09
N VAL A 10 7.66 -18.11 1.29
CA VAL A 10 8.55 -18.47 2.41
C VAL A 10 9.86 -17.68 2.33
N ALA A 11 10.46 -17.55 1.14
CA ALA A 11 11.66 -16.77 0.94
C ALA A 11 11.45 -15.29 1.31
N GLN A 12 10.34 -14.69 0.85
CA GLN A 12 10.01 -13.30 1.17
C GLN A 12 9.89 -13.08 2.68
N PHE A 13 9.20 -13.99 3.39
CA PHE A 13 9.09 -13.90 4.84
C PHE A 13 10.43 -14.06 5.54
N TYR A 14 11.22 -15.07 5.15
CA TYR A 14 12.49 -15.37 5.79
C TYR A 14 13.47 -14.20 5.66
N TRP A 15 13.66 -13.66 4.45
CA TRP A 15 14.59 -12.56 4.22
C TRP A 15 14.16 -11.27 4.91
N ASN A 16 12.85 -11.00 4.97
CA ASN A 16 12.34 -9.81 5.65
C ASN A 16 12.51 -9.92 7.17
N LEU A 17 12.14 -11.05 7.77
CA LEU A 17 12.34 -11.31 9.21
C LEU A 17 13.81 -11.23 9.60
N ARG A 18 14.71 -11.76 8.76
CA ARG A 18 16.16 -11.66 8.96
C ARG A 18 16.62 -10.21 8.94
N ALA A 19 16.23 -9.44 7.93
CA ALA A 19 16.60 -8.03 7.81
C ALA A 19 16.14 -7.21 9.01
N ILE A 20 14.90 -7.41 9.50
CA ILE A 20 14.39 -6.73 10.69
C ILE A 20 15.16 -7.16 11.94
N LYS A 21 15.47 -8.45 12.08
CA LYS A 21 16.25 -8.96 13.22
C LYS A 21 17.66 -8.38 13.25
N GLU A 22 18.30 -8.26 12.10
CA GLU A 22 19.64 -7.67 11.98
C GLU A 22 19.62 -6.15 12.27
N ALA A 23 18.60 -5.43 11.79
CA ALA A 23 18.51 -3.98 11.99
C ALA A 23 18.03 -3.55 13.38
N ALA A 24 17.06 -4.26 13.97
CA ALA A 24 16.38 -3.85 15.20
C ALA A 24 16.54 -4.83 16.37
N GLY A 25 17.18 -5.99 16.16
CA GLY A 25 17.39 -7.00 17.21
C GLY A 25 16.12 -7.75 17.64
N VAL A 26 14.97 -7.44 17.04
CA VAL A 26 13.66 -8.01 17.38
C VAL A 26 13.13 -8.91 16.26
N THR A 27 12.30 -9.89 16.62
CA THR A 27 11.61 -10.75 15.64
C THR A 27 10.13 -10.38 15.63
N PRO A 28 9.60 -9.83 14.52
CA PRO A 28 8.17 -9.53 14.40
C PRO A 28 7.29 -10.77 14.56
N ARG A 29 6.14 -10.59 15.19
CA ARG A 29 5.07 -11.62 15.28
C ARG A 29 3.82 -11.25 14.48
N CYS A 30 3.80 -10.06 13.90
CA CYS A 30 2.71 -9.55 13.08
C CYS A 30 3.27 -9.13 11.72
N TRP A 31 2.46 -9.33 10.69
CA TRP A 31 2.78 -8.86 9.34
C TRP A 31 1.50 -8.37 8.65
N ARG A 32 1.67 -7.52 7.64
CA ARG A 32 0.59 -7.03 6.80
C ARG A 32 0.87 -7.38 5.34
N PRO A 33 -0.07 -8.02 4.62
CA PRO A 33 0.11 -8.31 3.22
C PRO A 33 0.17 -7.02 2.39
N PRO A 34 1.10 -6.93 1.42
CA PRO A 34 1.08 -5.87 0.41
C PRO A 34 -0.29 -5.80 -0.26
N TYR A 35 -0.84 -4.58 -0.35
CA TYR A 35 -2.17 -4.31 -0.94
C TYR A 35 -3.34 -5.06 -0.29
N GLY A 36 -3.17 -5.66 0.89
CA GLY A 36 -4.21 -6.51 1.49
C GLY A 36 -4.35 -7.87 0.81
N ASP A 37 -3.49 -8.20 -0.16
CA ASP A 37 -3.60 -9.38 -1.00
C ASP A 37 -3.11 -10.64 -0.25
N VAL A 38 -4.06 -11.43 0.26
CA VAL A 38 -3.80 -12.65 1.03
C VAL A 38 -4.88 -13.71 0.78
N ASP A 39 -4.47 -14.94 0.54
CA ASP A 39 -5.33 -16.13 0.49
C ASP A 39 -5.08 -17.04 1.71
N ASP A 40 -5.87 -18.10 1.87
CA ASP A 40 -5.72 -19.02 3.01
C ASP A 40 -4.37 -19.74 3.04
N ARG A 41 -3.77 -19.96 1.86
CA ARG A 41 -2.45 -20.59 1.71
C ARG A 41 -1.34 -19.69 2.23
N VAL A 42 -1.33 -18.41 1.84
CA VAL A 42 -0.39 -17.40 2.35
C VAL A 42 -0.58 -17.23 3.86
N ARG A 43 -1.82 -17.22 4.35
CA ARG A 43 -2.12 -17.14 5.80
C ARG A 43 -1.58 -18.36 6.55
N ALA A 44 -1.75 -19.56 6.02
CA ALA A 44 -1.24 -20.78 6.62
C ALA A 44 0.29 -20.79 6.69
N ILE A 45 0.98 -20.38 5.62
CA ILE A 45 2.44 -20.26 5.60
C ILE A 45 2.92 -19.23 6.63
N ALA A 46 2.29 -18.06 6.68
CA ALA A 46 2.65 -17.03 7.66
C ALA A 46 2.47 -17.53 9.11
N HIS A 47 1.37 -18.24 9.38
CA HIS A 47 1.10 -18.83 10.68
C HIS A 47 2.12 -19.91 11.06
N GLN A 48 2.53 -20.77 10.12
CA GLN A 48 3.60 -21.75 10.34
C GLN A 48 4.95 -21.11 10.67
N MET A 49 5.21 -19.92 10.12
CA MET A 49 6.39 -19.12 10.45
C MET A 49 6.23 -18.27 11.72
N GLY A 50 5.14 -18.43 12.47
CA GLY A 50 4.89 -17.74 13.75
C GLY A 50 4.38 -16.31 13.61
N MET A 51 3.88 -15.92 12.44
CA MET A 51 3.35 -14.58 12.18
C MET A 51 1.82 -14.57 12.10
N SER A 52 1.23 -13.55 12.71
CA SER A 52 -0.20 -13.24 12.61
C SER A 52 -0.45 -12.22 11.49
N THR A 53 -1.36 -12.55 10.57
CA THR A 53 -1.78 -11.64 9.49
C THR A 53 -2.71 -10.57 10.03
N ILE A 54 -2.37 -9.29 9.88
CA ILE A 54 -3.18 -8.15 10.31
C ILE A 54 -3.70 -7.40 9.08
N ILE A 55 -5.01 -7.17 9.05
CA ILE A 55 -5.72 -6.35 8.05
C ILE A 55 -6.37 -5.15 8.76
N TRP A 56 -6.79 -4.15 7.99
CA TRP A 56 -7.47 -2.95 8.48
C TRP A 56 -8.97 -3.00 8.20
N ASP A 57 -9.73 -2.29 9.02
CA ASP A 57 -11.16 -2.02 8.86
C ASP A 57 -11.43 -0.65 8.20
N SER A 58 -10.53 0.32 8.38
CA SER A 58 -10.60 1.67 7.81
C SER A 58 -9.30 2.06 7.10
N ASP A 59 -9.41 2.62 5.89
CA ASP A 59 -8.30 3.18 5.11
C ASP A 59 -8.40 4.71 5.07
N SER A 60 -7.33 5.41 5.43
CA SER A 60 -7.26 6.88 5.44
C SER A 60 -7.00 7.47 4.05
N PHE A 61 -6.58 6.67 3.08
CA PHE A 61 -6.20 7.11 1.73
C PHE A 61 -5.09 8.18 1.70
N ASP A 62 -4.22 8.18 2.71
CA ASP A 62 -3.11 9.14 2.86
C ASP A 62 -2.10 9.07 1.69
N TRP A 63 -1.90 7.88 1.14
CA TRP A 63 -1.08 7.64 -0.06
C TRP A 63 -1.56 8.41 -1.30
N GLY A 64 -2.83 8.84 -1.34
CA GLY A 64 -3.45 9.55 -2.46
C GLY A 64 -3.42 11.09 -2.37
N LEU A 65 -2.87 11.67 -1.30
CA LEU A 65 -2.91 13.12 -1.05
C LEU A 65 -2.33 13.97 -2.19
N LEU A 66 -1.23 13.53 -2.80
CA LEU A 66 -0.61 14.25 -3.92
C LEU A 66 -1.49 14.23 -5.18
N LEU A 67 -2.17 13.11 -5.44
CA LEU A 67 -3.08 12.97 -6.56
C LEU A 67 -4.29 13.90 -6.42
N LEU A 68 -4.82 14.01 -5.20
CA LEU A 68 -5.92 14.93 -4.87
C LEU A 68 -5.54 16.40 -5.06
N LEU A 69 -4.32 16.79 -4.68
CA LEU A 69 -3.82 18.15 -4.90
C LEU A 69 -3.63 18.47 -6.38
N MET A 70 -3.07 17.53 -7.16
CA MET A 70 -2.85 17.72 -8.59
C MET A 70 -4.16 17.80 -9.38
N ILE A 71 -5.16 16.98 -9.05
CA ILE A 71 -6.49 17.04 -9.68
C ILE A 71 -7.19 18.35 -9.32
N SER A 72 -7.12 18.77 -8.07
CA SER A 72 -7.74 20.03 -7.62
C SER A 72 -7.11 21.25 -8.31
N LEU A 73 -5.77 21.29 -8.43
CA LEU A 73 -5.07 22.36 -9.14
C LEU A 73 -5.42 22.38 -10.63
N ALA A 74 -5.49 21.23 -11.29
CA ALA A 74 -5.87 21.13 -12.69
C ALA A 74 -7.32 21.62 -12.93
N LEU A 75 -8.25 21.28 -12.04
CA LEU A 75 -9.62 21.79 -12.08
C LEU A 75 -9.65 23.31 -11.92
N ILE A 76 -8.94 23.85 -10.93
CA ILE A 76 -8.86 25.30 -10.69
C ILE A 76 -8.31 26.03 -11.92
N LEU A 77 -7.19 25.56 -12.49
CA LEU A 77 -6.60 26.14 -13.69
C LEU A 77 -7.54 26.07 -14.89
N LYS A 78 -8.29 24.98 -15.05
CA LYS A 78 -9.29 24.84 -16.11
C LYS A 78 -10.44 25.83 -15.95
N THR A 79 -10.94 26.04 -14.73
CA THR A 79 -11.95 27.08 -14.44
C THR A 79 -11.42 28.50 -14.66
N LEU A 80 -10.19 28.79 -14.25
CA LEU A 80 -9.56 30.10 -14.45
C LEU A 80 -9.36 30.41 -15.93
N TRP A 81 -8.94 29.41 -16.72
CA TRP A 81 -8.80 29.57 -18.17
C TRP A 81 -10.15 29.78 -18.87
N MET A 82 -11.19 29.02 -18.50
CA MET A 82 -12.55 29.22 -19.02
C MET A 82 -13.11 30.61 -18.64
N ALA A 83 -12.85 31.09 -17.42
CA ALA A 83 -13.22 32.44 -17.00
C ALA A 83 -12.49 33.51 -17.82
N SER A 84 -11.18 33.33 -18.04
CA SER A 84 -10.40 34.24 -18.90
C SER A 84 -10.93 34.30 -20.32
N LEU A 85 -11.38 33.18 -20.91
CA LEU A 85 -11.95 33.16 -22.26
C LEU A 85 -13.29 33.90 -22.37
N SER A 86 -14.12 33.84 -21.33
CA SER A 86 -15.42 34.51 -21.31
C SER A 86 -15.33 36.04 -21.34
N SER A 87 -14.22 36.61 -20.86
CA SER A 87 -13.93 38.05 -20.89
C SER A 87 -13.45 38.59 -22.24
N TRP A 88 -13.20 37.74 -23.25
CA TRP A 88 -12.82 38.14 -24.61
C TRP A 88 -13.99 38.03 -25.62
N ILE A 89 -15.19 37.66 -25.16
CA ILE A 89 -16.38 37.48 -26.01
C ILE A 89 -17.35 38.68 -25.90
N PHE A 90 -16.89 39.82 -25.36
CA PHE A 90 -17.58 41.12 -25.42
C PHE A 90 -16.63 42.20 -25.95
#